data_AF-A0A091M377-F1
#
_entry.id   AF-A0A091M377-F1
#
_cell.length_a   1.000
_cell.length_b   1.000
_cell.length_c   1.000
_cell.angle_alpha   90.00
_cell.angle_beta   90.00
_cell.angle_gamma   90.00
#
_symmetry.space_group_name_H-M   'P 1'
#
loop_
_entity.id
_entity.type
_entity.pdbx_description
1 polymer ?
#
loop_
_entity_poly.entity_id
_entity_poly.type
_entity_poly.pdbx_seq_one_letter_code
_entity_poly.pdbx_strand_id
1 'polypeptide(L)'
;SNRLKTTKYTALSFLPKNLFEQFHRLANIYFVFIALLNFVPAVNAFQPELALAPVLFILAVTAIKDLWEDYSRYLSDKEINHMECLVYSR
;
A
#
# COMPACT_ATOMS: atom_id res chain seq x y z
N SER A 1 22.85 -5.96 16.45
CA SER A 1 21.53 -5.37 16.77
C SER A 1 20.53 -6.50 16.86
N ASN A 2 19.85 -6.68 18.01
CA ASN A 2 18.80 -7.69 18.17
C ASN A 2 17.43 -7.00 18.10
N ARG A 3 17.03 -6.56 16.90
CA ARG A 3 15.72 -5.96 16.66
C ARG A 3 15.02 -6.71 15.54
N LEU A 4 13.86 -7.28 15.84
CA LEU A 4 12.96 -7.90 14.89
C LEU A 4 12.12 -6.81 14.19
N LYS A 5 12.02 -6.89 12.86
CA LYS A 5 11.19 -5.98 12.07
C LYS A 5 10.43 -6.79 11.02
N THR A 6 9.11 -6.87 11.17
CA THR A 6 8.18 -7.52 10.25
C THR A 6 7.38 -6.52 9.41
N THR A 7 7.45 -5.24 9.75
CA THR A 7 6.90 -4.14 8.93
C THR A 7 7.51 -4.10 7.52
N LYS A 8 6.65 -4.10 6.51
CA LYS A 8 7.04 -4.05 5.10
C LYS A 8 7.39 -2.64 4.64
N TYR A 9 6.75 -1.64 5.23
CA TYR A 9 6.87 -0.25 4.82
C TYR A 9 7.62 0.59 5.84
N THR A 10 8.28 1.64 5.36
CA THR A 10 8.71 2.78 6.16
C THR A 10 7.85 3.97 5.74
N ALA A 11 7.64 4.97 6.58
CA ALA A 11 6.76 6.11 6.28
C ALA A 11 7.02 6.74 4.90
N LEU A 12 8.29 6.85 4.50
CA LEU A 12 8.71 7.37 3.18
C LEU A 12 8.59 6.36 2.04
N SER A 13 8.74 5.06 2.32
CA SER A 13 8.69 4.01 1.30
C SER A 13 7.30 3.43 1.09
N PHE A 14 6.32 3.80 1.92
CA PHE A 14 4.97 3.26 1.87
C PHE A 14 4.33 3.53 0.52
N LEU A 15 4.27 4.79 0.10
CA LEU A 15 3.60 5.18 -1.15
C LEU A 15 4.17 4.48 -2.40
N PRO A 16 5.50 4.53 -2.67
CA PRO A 16 6.04 3.92 -3.88
C PRO A 16 5.95 2.39 -3.88
N LYS A 17 6.20 1.73 -2.74
CA LYS A 17 6.11 0.26 -2.66
C LYS A 17 4.66 -0.23 -2.71
N ASN A 18 3.76 0.44 -2.00
CA ASN A 18 2.35 0.06 -1.99
C ASN A 18 1.74 0.21 -3.38
N LEU A 19 1.99 1.33 -4.07
CA LEU A 19 1.55 1.50 -5.45
C LEU A 19 2.14 0.42 -6.37
N PHE A 20 3.43 0.12 -6.24
CA PHE A 20 4.05 -0.96 -7.02
C PHE A 20 3.37 -2.31 -6.79
N GLU A 21 3.07 -2.68 -5.55
CA GLU A 21 2.32 -3.91 -5.22
C GLU A 21 0.88 -3.87 -5.78
N GLN A 22 0.20 -2.73 -5.72
CA GLN A 22 -1.13 -2.56 -6.30
C GLN A 22 -1.09 -2.72 -7.83
N PHE A 23 -0.10 -2.15 -8.52
CA PHE A 23 0.05 -2.27 -9.97
C PHE A 23 0.55 -3.65 -10.43
N HIS A 24 1.13 -4.48 -9.56
CA HIS A 24 1.43 -5.88 -9.91
C HIS A 24 0.17 -6.73 -10.09
N ARG A 25 -0.99 -6.25 -9.61
CA ARG A 25 -2.26 -6.94 -9.82
C ARG A 25 -2.83 -6.58 -11.18
N LEU A 26 -2.96 -7.59 -12.06
CA LEU A 26 -3.49 -7.43 -13.42
C LEU A 26 -4.85 -6.71 -13.47
N ALA A 27 -5.71 -6.93 -12.47
CA ALA A 27 -6.99 -6.22 -12.37
C ALA A 27 -6.82 -4.69 -12.24
N ASN A 28 -5.87 -4.23 -11.43
CA ASN A 28 -5.63 -2.80 -11.25
C ASN A 28 -5.02 -2.18 -12.52
N ILE A 29 -4.14 -2.90 -13.21
CA ILE A 29 -3.64 -2.50 -14.54
C ILE A 29 -4.80 -2.36 -15.52
N TYR A 30 -5.71 -3.35 -15.56
CA TYR A 30 -6.88 -3.33 -16.45
C TYR A 30 -7.77 -2.10 -16.19
N PHE A 31 -8.13 -1.80 -14.94
CA PHE A 31 -8.96 -0.65 -14.62
C PHE A 31 -8.29 0.68 -14.94
N VAL A 32 -6.99 0.82 -14.65
CA VAL A 32 -6.23 2.03 -14.99
C VAL A 32 -6.08 2.18 -16.51
N PHE A 33 -5.89 1.09 -17.25
CA PHE A 33 -5.83 1.12 -18.70
C PHE A 33 -7.15 1.57 -19.33
N ILE A 34 -8.28 1.04 -18.84
CA ILE A 34 -9.62 1.49 -19.26
C ILE A 34 -9.83 2.97 -18.91
N ALA A 35 -9.41 3.41 -17.73
CA ALA A 35 -9.50 4.83 -17.35
C ALA A 35 -8.67 5.72 -18.29
N LEU A 36 -7.44 5.32 -18.64
CA LEU A 36 -6.58 6.04 -19.59
C LEU A 36 -7.16 6.06 -21.01
N LEU A 37 -7.80 4.99 -21.46
CA LEU A 37 -8.47 4.96 -22.76
C LEU A 37 -9.67 5.93 -22.81
N ASN A 38 -10.37 6.13 -21.69
CA ASN A 38 -11.46 7.12 -21.61
C ASN A 38 -10.96 8.57 -21.73
N PHE A 39 -9.68 8.86 -21.46
CA PHE A 39 -9.10 10.19 -21.72
C PHE A 39 -8.83 10.47 -23.20
N VAL A 40 -8.82 9.43 -24.04
CA VAL A 40 -8.60 9.61 -25.48
C VAL A 40 -9.91 10.14 -26.08
N PRO A 41 -9.92 11.38 -26.63
CA PRO A 41 -11.15 12.04 -27.09
C PRO A 41 -11.83 11.30 -28.26
N ALA A 42 -11.15 10.37 -28.93
CA ALA A 42 -11.72 9.51 -29.96
C ALA A 42 -12.64 8.39 -29.41
N VAL A 43 -12.49 8.02 -28.13
CA VAL A 43 -13.22 6.92 -27.47
C VAL A 43 -14.11 7.46 -26.34
N ASN A 44 -14.35 8.77 -26.31
CA ASN A 44 -14.98 9.52 -25.22
C ASN A 44 -16.44 9.03 -24.98
N ALA A 45 -16.58 7.95 -24.24
CA ALA A 45 -17.87 7.31 -23.95
C ALA A 45 -18.53 7.96 -22.71
N PHE A 46 -17.74 8.48 -21.77
CA PHE A 46 -18.16 9.13 -20.53
C PHE A 46 -17.21 10.28 -20.15
N GLN A 47 -17.65 11.17 -19.25
CA GLN A 47 -16.77 12.20 -18.68
C GLN A 47 -15.57 11.52 -17.99
N PRO A 48 -14.33 11.81 -18.44
CA PRO A 48 -13.14 11.09 -17.99
C PRO A 48 -12.88 11.25 -16.48
N GLU A 49 -13.31 12.35 -15.87
CA GLU A 49 -13.20 12.52 -14.42
C GLU A 49 -14.04 11.49 -13.64
N LEU A 50 -15.25 11.18 -14.11
CA LEU A 50 -16.15 10.22 -13.45
C LEU A 50 -15.66 8.78 -13.61
N ALA A 51 -15.01 8.46 -14.72
CA ALA A 51 -14.43 7.13 -14.96
C ALA A 51 -13.21 6.84 -14.05
N LEU A 52 -12.44 7.88 -13.67
CA LEU A 52 -11.32 7.75 -12.75
C LEU A 52 -11.73 7.58 -11.29
N ALA A 53 -12.83 8.22 -10.88
CA ALA A 53 -13.28 8.24 -9.49
C ALA A 53 -13.32 6.85 -8.82
N PRO A 54 -13.93 5.79 -9.40
CA PRO A 54 -13.95 4.47 -8.78
C PRO A 54 -12.56 3.83 -8.70
N VAL A 55 -11.69 4.06 -9.68
CA VAL A 55 -10.33 3.50 -9.69
C VAL A 55 -9.51 4.12 -8.57
N LEU A 56 -9.51 5.45 -8.46
CA LEU A 56 -8.81 6.17 -7.39
C LEU A 56 -9.34 5.78 -6.00
N PHE A 57 -10.67 5.63 -5.87
CA PHE A 57 -11.29 5.20 -4.62
C PHE A 57 -10.79 3.81 -4.18
N ILE A 58 -10.78 2.83 -5.08
CA ILE A 58 -10.32 1.46 -4.76
C ILE A 58 -8.84 1.46 -4.38
N LEU A 59 -7.98 2.18 -5.13
CA LEU A 59 -6.54 2.27 -4.83
C LEU A 59 -6.30 2.93 -3.46
N ALA A 60 -7.06 3.98 -3.14
CA ALA A 60 -6.97 4.69 -1.86
C ALA A 60 -7.42 3.82 -0.68
N VAL A 61 -8.57 3.15 -0.78
CA VAL A 61 -9.07 2.25 0.27
C VAL A 61 -8.10 1.09 0.51
N THR A 62 -7.55 0.52 -0.56
CA THR A 62 -6.54 -0.54 -0.47
C THR A 62 -5.28 -0.06 0.23
N ALA A 63 -4.78 1.13 -0.12
CA ALA A 63 -3.62 1.72 0.53
C ALA A 63 -3.87 1.97 2.03
N ILE A 64 -5.03 2.52 2.39
CA ILE A 64 -5.39 2.76 3.81
C ILE A 64 -5.41 1.44 4.59
N LYS A 65 -6.01 0.39 4.02
CA LYS A 65 -6.03 -0.94 4.63
C LYS A 65 -4.61 -1.47 4.87
N ASP A 66 -3.76 -1.43 3.85
CA ASP A 66 -2.39 -1.92 3.96
C ASP A 66 -1.55 -1.12 4.97
N LEU A 67 -1.78 0.19 5.06
CA LEU A 67 -1.14 1.05 6.05
C LEU A 67 -1.55 0.66 7.47
N TRP A 68 -2.84 0.40 7.68
CA TRP A 68 -3.36 -0.06 8.98
C TRP A 68 -2.74 -1.40 9.38
N GLU A 69 -2.70 -2.36 8.46
CA GLU A 69 -2.09 -3.68 8.71
C GLU A 69 -0.60 -3.56 9.07
N ASP A 70 0.16 -2.70 8.37
CA ASP A 70 1.58 -2.50 8.67
C ASP A 70 1.78 -1.77 10.01
N TYR A 71 0.88 -0.85 10.38
CA TYR A 71 0.89 -0.21 11.70
C TYR A 71 0.63 -1.21 12.83
N SER A 72 -0.31 -2.13 12.66
CA SER A 72 -0.52 -3.20 13.64
C SER A 72 0.72 -4.10 13.79
N ARG A 73 1.42 -4.42 12.69
CA ARG A 73 2.70 -5.14 12.74
C ARG A 73 3.79 -4.36 13.46
N TYR A 74 3.86 -3.05 13.25
CA TYR A 74 4.81 -2.18 13.95
C TYR A 74 4.64 -2.24 15.47
N LEU A 75 3.39 -2.20 15.95
CA LEU A 75 3.10 -2.30 17.38
C LEU A 75 3.53 -3.65 17.95
N SER A 76 3.25 -4.75 17.24
CA SER A 76 3.67 -6.10 17.66
C SER A 76 5.20 -6.26 17.67
N ASP A 77 5.89 -5.75 16.64
CA ASP A 77 7.36 -5.71 16.62
C ASP A 77 7.92 -4.95 17.83
N LYS A 78 7.28 -3.84 18.21
CA LYS A 78 7.69 -3.03 19.35
C LYS A 78 7.54 -3.81 20.67
N GLU A 79 6.44 -4.52 20.87
CA GLU A 79 6.21 -5.33 22.07
C GLU A 79 7.27 -6.45 22.20
N ILE A 80 7.50 -7.20 21.13
CA ILE A 80 8.46 -8.32 21.11
C ILE A 80 9.89 -7.81 21.39
N ASN A 81 10.28 -6.69 20.80
CA ASN A 81 11.62 -6.12 20.97
C ASN A 81 11.89 -5.53 22.36
N HIS A 82 10.85 -5.28 23.17
CA HIS A 82 10.99 -4.79 24.55
C HIS A 82 10.84 -5.90 25.59
N MET A 83 10.71 -7.17 25.17
CA MET A 83 10.69 -8.28 26.12
C MET A 83 12.02 -8.40 26.86
N GLU A 84 11.95 -8.62 28.17
CA GLU A 84 13.13 -8.79 28.99
C GLU A 84 13.92 -10.04 28.59
N CYS A 85 15.24 -9.91 28.60
CA CYS A 85 16.15 -11.03 28.35
C CYS A 85 17.25 -11.03 29.40
N LEU A 86 17.62 -12.22 29.87
CA LEU A 86 18.75 -12.39 30.77
C LEU A 86 20.04 -12.22 29.96
N VAL A 87 20.82 -11.20 30.32
CA VAL A 87 22.13 -10.95 29.74
C VAL A 87 23.18 -11.26 30.81
N TYR A 88 24.04 -12.23 30.53
CA TYR A 88 25.17 -12.54 31.41
C TYR A 88 26.15 -11.36 31.43
N SER A 89 26.41 -10.80 32.61
CA SER A 89 27.45 -9.80 32.85
C SER A 89 28.57 -10.44 33.68
N ARG A 90 29.82 -10.31 33.21
CA ARG A 90 31.03 -10.83 33.86
C ARG A 90 31.63 -9.82 34.82
#